data_AF-A0A3M2CBC7-F1
#
_entry.id   AF-A0A3M2CBC7-F1
#
_cell.length_a   1.000
_cell.length_b   1.000
_cell.length_c   1.000
_cell.angle_alpha   90.00
_cell.angle_beta   90.00
_cell.angle_gamma   90.00
#
_symmetry.space_group_name_H-M   'P 1'
#
loop_
_entity.id
_entity.type
_entity.pdbx_description
1 polymer ?
#
loop_
_entity_poly.entity_id
_entity_poly.type
_entity_poly.pdbx_seq_one_letter_code
_entity_poly.pdbx_strand_id
1 'polypeptide(L)'
;MSRARTAGVGEITDSRNAVFLLNNDGLPFAWSWRARVSLRRIVQHHENGITLPMRYHTVASAFVAGAIAALSASPALADIIEVGGAAVVAEPPSNIALNQWESDTEIRGFFERQTTLLADLELNHVNTGLVDHESLLVPGFISAGTAVQSYLFHADSVDGFDALLSGYVVFDAPILGVLIKTASMNGTDDFLGRPGVTYGNSPGRRLELPPGSLDTFEISADRMRLDFTLKFGAAYDEIRIVTAVVPEPGSLALLSLMGLTGARRRRRA
;
A
#
# COMPACT_ATOMS: atom_id res chain seq x y z
N MET A 1 55.77 -36.72 15.42
CA MET A 1 55.40 -37.51 14.20
C MET A 1 53.90 -37.29 14.03
N SER A 2 53.31 -36.69 13.00
CA SER A 2 53.58 -36.66 11.57
C SER A 2 52.97 -35.40 10.91
N ARG A 3 53.79 -34.74 10.09
CA ARG A 3 53.61 -33.81 8.95
C ARG A 3 52.26 -33.10 8.68
N ALA A 4 52.33 -31.78 8.83
CA ALA A 4 52.02 -30.69 7.88
C ALA A 4 51.22 -30.94 6.58
N ARG A 5 50.26 -30.04 6.32
CA ARG A 5 50.12 -29.33 5.04
C ARG A 5 49.62 -27.90 5.24
N THR A 6 50.48 -26.97 4.86
CA THR A 6 50.27 -25.53 4.72
C THR A 6 49.53 -25.27 3.41
N ALA A 7 48.52 -24.39 3.42
CA ALA A 7 47.98 -23.77 2.20
C ALA A 7 47.99 -22.26 2.41
N GLY A 8 48.82 -21.57 1.62
CA GLY A 8 48.97 -20.12 1.66
C GLY A 8 47.78 -19.42 1.00
N VAL A 9 47.42 -18.26 1.55
CA VAL A 9 46.55 -17.29 0.88
C VAL A 9 47.48 -16.25 0.27
N GLY A 10 47.55 -16.25 -1.06
CA GLY A 10 48.22 -15.21 -1.83
C GLY A 10 47.28 -14.01 -1.97
N GLU A 11 47.78 -12.85 -1.56
CA GLU A 11 47.20 -11.55 -1.85
C GLU A 11 47.55 -11.17 -3.29
N ILE A 12 46.54 -10.96 -4.13
CA ILE A 12 46.70 -10.40 -5.47
C ILE A 12 45.88 -9.11 -5.53
N THR A 13 46.61 -8.01 -5.58
CA THR A 13 46.18 -6.71 -6.07
C THR A 13 46.03 -6.77 -7.59
N ASP A 14 44.82 -6.58 -8.12
CA ASP A 14 44.53 -5.66 -9.24
C ASP A 14 43.02 -5.65 -9.54
N SER A 15 42.61 -4.46 -9.93
CA SER A 15 41.30 -3.96 -10.31
C SER A 15 40.61 -4.70 -11.47
N ARG A 16 39.27 -4.71 -11.39
CA ARG A 16 38.28 -5.07 -12.42
C ARG A 16 38.13 -6.57 -12.71
N ASN A 17 37.22 -7.23 -11.98
CA ASN A 17 36.41 -8.33 -12.51
C ASN A 17 35.09 -8.43 -11.73
N ALA A 18 33.97 -8.29 -12.44
CA ALA A 18 32.63 -8.50 -11.90
C ALA A 18 32.36 -10.01 -11.83
N VAL A 19 32.05 -10.51 -10.64
CA VAL A 19 31.58 -11.88 -10.41
C VAL A 19 30.08 -11.92 -10.72
N PHE A 20 29.70 -12.64 -11.77
CA PHE A 20 28.30 -12.98 -12.07
C PHE A 20 28.00 -14.37 -11.49
N LEU A 21 27.08 -14.44 -10.53
CA LEU A 21 26.46 -15.69 -10.09
C LEU A 21 25.17 -15.90 -10.91
N LEU A 22 25.03 -17.06 -11.54
CA LEU A 22 23.83 -17.47 -12.29
C LEU A 22 22.94 -18.35 -11.39
N ASN A 23 21.62 -18.10 -11.39
CA ASN A 23 20.63 -19.03 -10.86
C ASN A 23 20.12 -19.97 -11.97
N ASN A 24 19.54 -21.10 -11.54
CA ASN A 24 19.31 -22.31 -12.34
C ASN A 24 18.21 -22.24 -13.43
N ASP A 25 17.59 -21.08 -13.68
CA ASP A 25 16.32 -21.01 -14.44
C ASP A 25 16.40 -20.18 -15.74
N GLY A 26 17.59 -19.84 -16.22
CA GLY A 26 17.80 -19.56 -17.65
C GLY A 26 17.05 -18.39 -18.30
N LEU A 27 16.67 -17.32 -17.58
CA LEU A 27 16.05 -16.13 -18.19
C LEU A 27 16.80 -14.81 -17.84
N PRO A 28 17.12 -13.95 -18.82
CA PRO A 28 17.82 -12.69 -18.56
C PRO A 28 16.87 -11.56 -18.15
N PHE A 29 17.19 -10.89 -17.03
CA PHE A 29 16.68 -9.56 -16.69
C PHE A 29 17.62 -8.48 -17.22
N ALA A 30 17.14 -7.64 -18.13
CA ALA A 30 17.83 -6.45 -18.59
C ALA A 30 16.91 -5.24 -18.46
N TRP A 31 17.31 -4.27 -17.64
CA TRP A 31 16.79 -2.90 -17.70
C TRP A 31 17.97 -1.93 -17.63
N SER A 32 18.20 -1.18 -18.71
CA SER A 32 19.09 -0.03 -18.72
C SER A 32 18.32 1.18 -19.26
N TRP A 33 18.24 2.26 -18.49
CA TRP A 33 17.78 3.57 -18.97
C TRP A 33 18.98 4.49 -19.19
N ARG A 34 19.16 4.94 -20.43
CA ARG A 34 19.93 6.15 -20.77
C ARG A 34 18.99 7.10 -21.51
N ALA A 35 18.57 8.17 -20.85
CA ALA A 35 17.99 9.33 -21.53
C ALA A 35 19.03 10.45 -21.57
N ARG A 36 19.49 10.78 -22.78
CA ARG A 36 20.37 11.92 -23.09
C ARG A 36 19.53 12.90 -23.91
N VAL A 37 19.07 14.00 -23.30
CA VAL A 37 18.36 15.06 -24.03
C VAL A 37 19.37 16.14 -24.43
N SER A 38 19.48 16.34 -25.75
CA SER A 38 20.29 17.38 -26.39
C SER A 38 19.36 18.53 -26.81
N LEU A 39 19.48 19.69 -26.17
CA LEU A 39 18.81 20.92 -26.61
C LEU A 39 19.65 21.61 -27.69
N ARG A 40 19.15 21.62 -28.93
CA ARG A 40 19.67 22.49 -29.99
C ARG A 40 18.93 23.83 -30.00
N ARG A 41 19.75 24.86 -29.95
CA ARG A 41 19.50 26.30 -30.15
C ARG A 41 18.90 26.56 -31.54
N ILE A 42 17.84 27.37 -31.63
CA ILE A 42 17.46 28.10 -32.84
C ILE A 42 17.30 29.57 -32.46
N VAL A 43 18.17 30.39 -33.06
CA VAL A 43 18.12 31.86 -33.10
C VAL A 43 17.62 32.22 -34.48
N GLN A 44 16.69 33.17 -34.59
CA GLN A 44 16.46 33.90 -35.84
C GLN A 44 16.13 35.36 -35.56
N HIS A 45 16.76 36.21 -36.38
CA HIS A 45 16.84 37.67 -36.32
C HIS A 45 15.63 38.38 -36.95
N HIS A 46 15.35 39.58 -36.41
CA HIS A 46 15.03 40.86 -37.06
C HIS A 46 14.36 40.89 -38.45
N GLU A 47 13.26 41.66 -38.58
CA GLU A 47 13.15 42.77 -39.57
C GLU A 47 11.92 43.67 -39.35
N ASN A 48 12.02 44.88 -39.88
CA ASN A 48 11.21 46.08 -39.62
C ASN A 48 10.02 46.23 -40.59
N GLY A 49 8.96 46.89 -40.09
CA GLY A 49 8.25 47.95 -40.83
C GLY A 49 7.12 47.56 -41.82
N ILE A 50 5.93 48.15 -41.59
CA ILE A 50 5.09 48.94 -42.53
C ILE A 50 3.63 48.87 -42.08
N THR A 51 3.06 50.05 -41.81
CA THR A 51 1.65 50.32 -41.50
C THR A 51 0.78 50.39 -42.75
N LEU A 52 -0.40 49.78 -42.74
CA LEU A 52 -1.58 50.23 -43.50
C LEU A 52 -2.88 49.97 -42.71
N PRO A 53 -3.88 50.88 -42.75
CA PRO A 53 -5.17 50.68 -42.11
C PRO A 53 -6.16 50.02 -43.07
N MET A 54 -6.81 48.94 -42.66
CA MET A 54 -8.04 48.49 -43.33
C MET A 54 -9.02 47.90 -42.33
N ARG A 55 -10.14 48.61 -42.17
CA ARG A 55 -11.39 48.11 -41.61
C ARG A 55 -11.81 46.85 -42.39
N TYR A 56 -12.43 45.87 -41.73
CA TYR A 56 -13.74 45.32 -42.09
C TYR A 56 -14.04 44.00 -41.35
N HIS A 57 -15.28 43.97 -40.84
CA HIS A 57 -16.10 42.82 -40.45
C HIS A 57 -15.73 42.02 -39.18
N THR A 58 -16.37 42.45 -38.10
CA THR A 58 -16.72 41.65 -36.92
C THR A 58 -17.43 40.36 -37.35
N VAL A 59 -16.69 39.27 -37.49
CA VAL A 59 -17.27 37.92 -37.52
C VAL A 59 -17.33 37.46 -36.07
N ALA A 60 -18.54 37.49 -35.50
CA ALA A 60 -18.84 36.89 -34.22
C ALA A 60 -18.56 35.39 -34.30
N SER A 61 -17.36 34.99 -33.90
CA SER A 61 -17.00 33.60 -33.71
C SER A 61 -17.66 33.14 -32.42
N ALA A 62 -18.80 32.46 -32.55
CA ALA A 62 -19.43 31.76 -31.44
C ALA A 62 -18.49 30.64 -30.98
N PHE A 63 -17.67 30.92 -29.96
CA PHE A 63 -16.99 29.89 -29.19
C PHE A 63 -18.07 29.09 -28.45
N VAL A 64 -18.47 27.94 -29.00
CA VAL A 64 -19.13 26.90 -28.21
C VAL A 64 -18.06 26.34 -27.27
N ALA A 65 -18.04 26.85 -26.05
CA ALA A 65 -17.27 26.28 -24.96
C ALA A 65 -17.80 24.88 -24.68
N GLY A 66 -17.13 23.86 -25.25
CA GLY A 66 -17.36 22.47 -24.89
C GLY A 66 -16.88 22.26 -23.46
N ALA A 67 -17.81 22.19 -22.52
CA ALA A 67 -17.52 21.76 -21.16
C ALA A 67 -17.05 20.30 -21.22
N ILE A 68 -15.73 20.08 -21.17
CA ILE A 68 -15.16 18.78 -20.87
C ILE A 68 -15.40 18.58 -19.36
N ALA A 69 -16.49 17.90 -19.02
CA ALA A 69 -16.67 17.38 -17.68
C ALA A 69 -15.60 16.30 -17.47
N ALA A 70 -14.51 16.67 -16.80
CA ALA A 70 -13.56 15.69 -16.28
C ALA A 70 -14.29 14.89 -15.20
N LEU A 71 -14.81 13.72 -15.55
CA LEU A 71 -15.19 12.73 -14.54
C LEU A 71 -13.89 12.29 -13.87
N SER A 72 -13.60 12.87 -12.71
CA SER A 72 -12.58 12.35 -11.80
C SER A 72 -13.03 10.95 -11.37
N ALA A 73 -12.35 9.93 -11.90
CA ALA A 73 -12.44 8.58 -11.38
C ALA A 73 -11.90 8.62 -9.94
N SER A 74 -12.78 8.53 -8.94
CA SER A 74 -12.32 8.24 -7.60
C SER A 74 -11.72 6.82 -7.63
N PRO A 75 -10.53 6.59 -7.09
CA PRO A 75 -10.09 5.21 -6.86
C PRO A 75 -11.13 4.53 -5.96
N ALA A 76 -11.61 3.35 -6.38
CA ALA A 76 -12.35 2.50 -5.45
C ALA A 76 -11.42 2.18 -4.29
N LEU A 77 -11.89 2.46 -3.09
CA LEU A 77 -11.29 1.91 -1.90
C LEU A 77 -11.42 0.39 -2.01
N ALA A 78 -10.37 -0.34 -1.66
CA ALA A 78 -10.53 -1.73 -1.29
C ALA A 78 -11.41 -1.73 -0.06
N ASP A 79 -12.33 -2.65 -0.02
CA ASP A 79 -13.28 -2.76 1.07
C ASP A 79 -13.12 -4.09 1.79
N ILE A 80 -13.48 -4.07 3.06
CA ILE A 80 -13.72 -5.30 3.80
C ILE A 80 -15.04 -5.86 3.28
N ILE A 81 -14.98 -6.97 2.55
CA ILE A 81 -16.17 -7.62 1.99
C ILE A 81 -16.78 -8.66 2.92
N GLU A 82 -16.00 -9.15 3.90
CA GLU A 82 -16.48 -10.09 4.90
C GLU A 82 -15.65 -10.02 6.19
N VAL A 83 -16.29 -10.20 7.33
CA VAL A 83 -15.65 -10.49 8.62
C VAL A 83 -16.38 -11.64 9.31
N GLY A 84 -15.69 -12.38 10.18
CA GLY A 84 -16.34 -13.40 11.00
C GLY A 84 -15.51 -13.86 12.19
N GLY A 85 -16.06 -14.81 12.94
CA GLY A 85 -15.57 -15.13 14.29
C GLY A 85 -15.89 -14.00 15.26
N ALA A 86 -14.90 -13.57 16.05
CA ALA A 86 -15.00 -12.41 16.93
C ALA A 86 -14.71 -11.08 16.23
N ALA A 87 -14.27 -11.10 14.97
CA ALA A 87 -13.95 -9.88 14.22
C ALA A 87 -15.22 -9.12 13.83
N VAL A 88 -15.25 -7.81 14.12
CA VAL A 88 -16.32 -6.89 13.72
C VAL A 88 -15.74 -5.64 13.09
N VAL A 89 -16.44 -5.02 12.14
CA VAL A 89 -16.08 -3.69 11.64
C VAL A 89 -16.83 -2.63 12.45
N ALA A 90 -16.11 -1.67 13.03
CA ALA A 90 -16.68 -0.62 13.85
C ALA A 90 -16.03 0.72 13.58
N GLU A 91 -16.77 1.81 13.77
CA GLU A 91 -16.20 3.15 13.71
C GLU A 91 -15.36 3.40 14.99
N PRO A 92 -14.07 3.75 14.88
CA PRO A 92 -13.22 3.96 16.04
C PRO A 92 -13.61 5.25 16.77
N PRO A 93 -13.48 5.30 18.11
CA PRO A 93 -13.47 6.56 18.83
C PRO A 93 -12.25 7.42 18.44
N SER A 94 -12.21 8.66 18.90
CA SER A 94 -11.05 9.54 18.70
C SER A 94 -9.77 9.06 19.41
N ASN A 95 -9.89 8.09 20.33
CA ASN A 95 -8.78 7.52 21.07
C ASN A 95 -8.99 6.03 21.27
N ILE A 96 -8.07 5.22 20.75
CA ILE A 96 -8.02 3.76 20.89
C ILE A 96 -6.79 3.30 21.66
N ALA A 97 -6.13 4.20 22.40
CA ALA A 97 -5.07 3.80 23.32
C ALA A 97 -5.60 2.81 24.37
N LEU A 98 -4.68 2.13 25.09
CA LEU A 98 -5.02 1.18 26.15
C LEU A 98 -6.12 1.70 27.09
N ASN A 99 -7.11 0.83 27.34
CA ASN A 99 -8.30 1.06 28.15
C ASN A 99 -9.20 2.19 27.63
N GLN A 100 -9.21 2.44 26.31
CA GLN A 100 -10.07 3.47 25.69
C GLN A 100 -11.08 2.87 24.70
N TRP A 101 -10.87 1.64 24.24
CA TRP A 101 -11.77 1.00 23.29
C TRP A 101 -11.93 -0.51 23.51
N GLU A 102 -12.40 -0.87 24.70
CA GLU A 102 -12.36 -2.24 25.23
C GLU A 102 -13.55 -3.13 24.79
N SER A 103 -13.30 -4.43 24.68
CA SER A 103 -14.27 -5.51 24.48
C SER A 103 -13.70 -6.86 24.94
N ASP A 104 -14.50 -7.64 25.66
CA ASP A 104 -14.14 -9.02 26.02
C ASP A 104 -14.56 -10.05 24.95
N THR A 105 -15.29 -9.61 23.92
CA THR A 105 -15.96 -10.52 22.97
C THR A 105 -15.73 -10.16 21.50
N GLU A 106 -15.13 -9.01 21.22
CA GLU A 106 -14.95 -8.50 19.85
C GLU A 106 -13.50 -8.13 19.60
N ILE A 107 -13.04 -8.42 18.38
CA ILE A 107 -11.85 -7.81 17.79
C ILE A 107 -12.34 -6.75 16.81
N ARG A 108 -12.07 -5.48 17.08
CA ARG A 108 -12.67 -4.36 16.33
C ARG A 108 -11.73 -3.90 15.22
N GLY A 109 -12.19 -4.07 14.00
CA GLY A 109 -11.54 -3.65 12.77
C GLY A 109 -12.08 -2.32 12.26
N PHE A 110 -11.23 -1.50 11.65
CA PHE A 110 -11.66 -0.32 10.92
C PHE A 110 -10.70 0.05 9.78
N PHE A 111 -11.24 0.70 8.75
CA PHE A 111 -10.44 1.34 7.72
C PHE A 111 -9.72 2.56 8.28
N GLU A 112 -8.41 2.62 8.08
CA GLU A 112 -7.60 3.73 8.56
C GLU A 112 -7.45 4.82 7.50
N ARG A 113 -6.80 4.45 6.39
CA ARG A 113 -6.47 5.41 5.33
C ARG A 113 -6.14 4.71 4.02
N GLN A 114 -6.45 5.40 2.92
CA GLN A 114 -5.84 5.19 1.62
C GLN A 114 -4.79 6.27 1.36
N THR A 115 -3.59 5.89 0.93
CA THR A 115 -2.51 6.84 0.65
C THR A 115 -1.59 6.34 -0.45
N THR A 116 -0.85 7.26 -1.07
CA THR A 116 0.29 6.91 -1.92
C THR A 116 1.56 7.07 -1.10
N LEU A 117 2.35 6.00 -1.02
CA LEU A 117 3.57 6.00 -0.23
C LEU A 117 4.59 7.01 -0.79
N LEU A 118 5.15 7.86 0.08
CA LEU A 118 6.19 8.83 -0.29
C LEU A 118 7.60 8.25 -0.16
N ALA A 119 7.74 7.14 0.55
CA ALA A 119 8.97 6.39 0.77
C ALA A 119 8.63 4.89 0.78
N ASP A 120 9.64 4.03 0.72
CA ASP A 120 9.44 2.59 0.86
C ASP A 120 8.85 2.30 2.25
N LEU A 121 7.82 1.45 2.28
CA LEU A 121 7.19 1.00 3.52
C LEU A 121 7.69 -0.39 3.87
N GLU A 122 8.42 -0.51 4.97
CA GLU A 122 8.83 -1.79 5.53
C GLU A 122 7.62 -2.50 6.18
N LEU A 123 7.46 -3.79 5.88
CA LEU A 123 6.44 -4.67 6.44
C LEU A 123 7.09 -5.73 7.33
N ASN A 124 6.39 -6.15 8.38
CA ASN A 124 6.91 -7.20 9.27
C ASN A 124 6.77 -8.59 8.67
N HIS A 125 5.70 -8.82 7.89
CA HIS A 125 5.47 -10.07 7.18
C HIS A 125 4.80 -9.80 5.83
N VAL A 126 5.30 -10.46 4.78
CA VAL A 126 4.75 -10.33 3.41
C VAL A 126 4.33 -11.65 2.76
N ASN A 127 4.66 -12.81 3.34
CA ASN A 127 4.34 -14.10 2.74
C ASN A 127 2.91 -14.56 3.05
N THR A 128 2.49 -15.65 2.41
CA THR A 128 1.24 -16.35 2.72
C THR A 128 1.50 -17.52 3.67
N GLY A 129 0.43 -18.04 4.27
CA GLY A 129 0.45 -19.14 5.23
C GLY A 129 0.42 -18.68 6.68
N LEU A 130 0.34 -19.66 7.59
CA LEU A 130 0.30 -19.46 9.03
C LEU A 130 1.64 -18.93 9.56
N VAL A 131 1.54 -17.91 10.41
CA VAL A 131 2.61 -17.37 11.24
C VAL A 131 2.19 -17.54 12.70
N ASP A 132 2.82 -18.49 13.36
CA ASP A 132 2.62 -18.80 14.77
C ASP A 132 3.90 -18.67 15.60
N HIS A 133 5.00 -18.16 15.03
CA HIS A 133 6.26 -17.91 15.72
C HIS A 133 7.04 -16.78 15.03
N GLU A 134 7.81 -16.00 15.80
CA GLU A 134 8.66 -14.90 15.26
C GLU A 134 9.62 -15.36 14.15
N SER A 135 10.13 -16.59 14.21
CA SER A 135 11.04 -17.14 13.19
C SER A 135 10.40 -17.36 11.83
N LEU A 136 9.06 -17.32 11.74
CA LEU A 136 8.32 -17.43 10.48
C LEU A 136 8.03 -16.06 9.84
N LEU A 137 8.39 -14.96 10.51
CA LEU A 137 8.26 -13.64 9.92
C LEU A 137 9.20 -13.50 8.72
N VAL A 138 8.65 -13.01 7.61
CA VAL A 138 9.38 -12.71 6.39
C VAL A 138 9.23 -11.22 6.12
N PRO A 139 10.19 -10.40 6.57
CA PRO A 139 10.17 -8.96 6.32
C PRO A 139 10.18 -8.68 4.81
N GLY A 140 9.56 -7.57 4.42
CA GLY A 140 9.56 -7.10 3.04
C GLY A 140 9.28 -5.61 2.98
N PHE A 141 9.12 -5.08 1.77
CA PHE A 141 8.79 -3.67 1.59
C PHE A 141 7.85 -3.46 0.42
N ILE A 142 7.10 -2.35 0.48
CA ILE A 142 6.32 -1.80 -0.64
C ILE A 142 7.05 -0.54 -1.11
N SER A 143 7.35 -0.45 -2.39
CA SER A 143 8.09 0.70 -2.93
C SER A 143 7.30 2.01 -2.86
N ALA A 144 8.03 3.11 -2.69
CA ALA A 144 7.52 4.47 -2.83
C ALA A 144 6.74 4.65 -4.15
N GLY A 145 5.71 5.48 -4.14
CA GLY A 145 4.79 5.72 -5.25
C GLY A 145 3.68 4.69 -5.38
N THR A 146 3.66 3.64 -4.55
CA THR A 146 2.57 2.66 -4.54
C THR A 146 1.36 3.22 -3.77
N ALA A 147 0.17 3.12 -4.37
CA ALA A 147 -1.09 3.38 -3.68
C ALA A 147 -1.48 2.18 -2.84
N VAL A 148 -1.76 2.41 -1.55
CA VAL A 148 -2.07 1.37 -0.57
C VAL A 148 -3.25 1.79 0.31
N GLN A 149 -3.83 0.80 0.96
CA GLN A 149 -4.83 0.99 2.00
C GLN A 149 -4.40 0.28 3.27
N SER A 150 -4.88 0.80 4.39
CA SER A 150 -4.55 0.29 5.72
C SER A 150 -5.80 0.12 6.56
N TYR A 151 -5.80 -0.97 7.32
CA TYR A 151 -6.86 -1.34 8.26
C TYR A 151 -6.18 -1.76 9.55
N LEU A 152 -6.78 -1.42 10.67
CA LEU A 152 -6.32 -1.88 11.98
C LEU A 152 -7.39 -2.78 12.58
N PHE A 153 -6.97 -3.91 13.13
CA PHE A 153 -7.77 -4.72 14.04
C PHE A 153 -7.19 -4.62 15.44
N HIS A 154 -8.04 -4.27 16.40
CA HIS A 154 -7.69 -3.90 17.77
C HIS A 154 -8.46 -4.79 18.76
N ALA A 155 -7.77 -5.30 19.76
CA ALA A 155 -8.34 -6.08 20.86
C ALA A 155 -7.79 -5.57 22.19
N ASP A 156 -8.67 -5.08 23.05
CA ASP A 156 -8.37 -4.53 24.37
C ASP A 156 -9.46 -5.00 25.32
N SER A 157 -9.10 -5.59 26.47
CA SER A 157 -10.08 -6.24 27.34
C SER A 157 -10.64 -5.29 28.38
N VAL A 158 -11.89 -5.49 28.79
CA VAL A 158 -12.48 -4.69 29.86
C VAL A 158 -11.84 -5.11 31.19
N ASP A 159 -11.34 -4.13 31.95
CA ASP A 159 -10.71 -4.36 33.26
C ASP A 159 -9.53 -5.36 33.23
N GLY A 160 -8.88 -5.55 32.08
CA GLY A 160 -7.75 -6.47 31.92
C GLY A 160 -8.13 -7.95 31.91
N PHE A 161 -9.38 -8.29 31.56
CA PHE A 161 -9.85 -9.66 31.45
C PHE A 161 -9.04 -10.48 30.42
N ASP A 162 -8.59 -11.65 30.86
CA ASP A 162 -7.75 -12.52 30.06
C ASP A 162 -8.57 -13.23 28.96
N ALA A 163 -8.43 -12.78 27.70
CA ALA A 163 -9.23 -13.26 26.57
C ALA A 163 -8.37 -13.94 25.50
N LEU A 164 -8.98 -14.84 24.73
CA LEU A 164 -8.40 -15.45 23.53
C LEU A 164 -9.50 -15.49 22.47
N LEU A 165 -9.39 -14.62 21.46
CA LEU A 165 -10.40 -14.48 20.43
C LEU A 165 -9.79 -14.78 19.06
N SER A 166 -10.56 -15.47 18.22
CA SER A 166 -10.20 -15.73 16.83
C SER A 166 -11.21 -15.07 15.89
N GLY A 167 -10.70 -14.52 14.80
CA GLY A 167 -11.50 -13.86 13.79
C GLY A 167 -10.85 -13.91 12.43
N TYR A 168 -11.56 -13.40 11.44
CA TYR A 168 -11.02 -13.23 10.10
C TYR A 168 -11.61 -12.01 9.41
N VAL A 169 -10.89 -11.56 8.39
CA VAL A 169 -11.31 -10.51 7.47
C VAL A 169 -11.02 -10.92 6.03
N VAL A 170 -11.94 -10.62 5.13
CA VAL A 170 -11.78 -10.79 3.68
C VAL A 170 -11.86 -9.43 3.01
N PHE A 171 -10.92 -9.18 2.11
CA PHE A 171 -10.82 -7.97 1.29
C PHE A 171 -11.19 -8.27 -0.16
N ASP A 172 -11.58 -7.23 -0.90
CA ASP A 172 -11.68 -7.27 -2.37
C ASP A 172 -10.35 -6.93 -3.08
N ALA A 173 -9.29 -6.63 -2.33
CA ALA A 173 -7.95 -6.38 -2.82
C ALA A 173 -6.88 -7.29 -2.17
N PRO A 174 -5.80 -7.63 -2.87
CA PRO A 174 -4.72 -8.42 -2.29
C PRO A 174 -4.07 -7.74 -1.08
N ILE A 175 -3.88 -8.51 -0.01
CA ILE A 175 -3.04 -8.19 1.14
C ILE A 175 -1.59 -8.14 0.65
N LEU A 176 -0.94 -7.00 0.83
CA LEU A 176 0.47 -6.79 0.54
C LEU A 176 1.36 -7.26 1.70
N GLY A 177 0.85 -7.10 2.92
CA GLY A 177 1.42 -7.68 4.14
C GLY A 177 0.86 -7.02 5.40
N VAL A 178 1.53 -7.26 6.52
CA VAL A 178 1.08 -6.81 7.84
C VAL A 178 2.18 -6.14 8.66
N LEU A 179 1.74 -5.27 9.56
CA LEU A 179 2.55 -4.67 10.63
C LEU A 179 1.98 -5.16 11.96
N ILE A 180 2.83 -5.79 12.75
CA ILE A 180 2.51 -6.42 14.04
C ILE A 180 3.42 -5.94 15.17
N LYS A 181 4.53 -5.24 14.87
CA LYS A 181 5.47 -4.76 15.90
C LYS A 181 5.18 -3.32 16.29
N THR A 182 5.34 -3.00 17.57
CA THR A 182 5.14 -1.66 18.13
C THR A 182 5.90 -0.58 17.37
N ALA A 183 7.17 -0.82 17.03
CA ALA A 183 8.00 0.14 16.31
C ALA A 183 7.41 0.47 14.92
N SER A 184 6.99 -0.54 14.17
CA SER A 184 6.37 -0.35 12.86
C SER A 184 4.99 0.29 12.95
N MET A 185 4.17 -0.06 13.95
CA MET A 185 2.87 0.56 14.13
C MET A 185 3.01 2.05 14.44
N ASN A 186 3.81 2.40 15.47
CA ASN A 186 4.05 3.79 15.86
C ASN A 186 4.69 4.59 14.72
N GLY A 187 5.64 3.99 14.00
CA GLY A 187 6.34 4.64 12.89
C GLY A 187 5.48 4.91 11.66
N THR A 188 4.29 4.30 11.57
CA THR A 188 3.42 4.40 10.39
C THR A 188 2.10 5.14 10.63
N ASP A 189 1.78 5.52 11.88
CA ASP A 189 0.50 6.17 12.22
C ASP A 189 0.26 7.48 11.47
N ASP A 190 1.30 8.30 11.26
CA ASP A 190 1.16 9.60 10.61
C ASP A 190 0.66 9.49 9.16
N PHE A 191 1.03 8.40 8.46
CA PHE A 191 0.76 8.24 7.04
C PHE A 191 -0.15 7.06 6.66
N LEU A 192 -0.27 6.03 7.51
CA LEU A 192 -1.26 4.95 7.37
C LEU A 192 -2.43 5.12 8.33
N GLY A 193 -2.23 5.69 9.52
CA GLY A 193 -3.28 5.84 10.52
C GLY A 193 -4.43 6.75 10.10
N ARG A 194 -5.59 6.54 10.70
CA ARG A 194 -6.79 7.32 10.49
C ARG A 194 -6.63 8.74 11.04
N PRO A 195 -6.81 9.79 10.21
CA PRO A 195 -6.77 11.15 10.71
C PRO A 195 -7.78 11.36 11.85
N GLY A 196 -7.32 11.93 12.96
CA GLY A 196 -8.16 12.22 14.13
C GLY A 196 -8.31 11.09 15.15
N VAL A 197 -7.72 9.92 14.90
CA VAL A 197 -7.63 8.83 15.88
C VAL A 197 -6.28 8.86 16.59
N THR A 198 -6.31 8.73 17.93
CA THR A 198 -5.12 8.57 18.77
C THR A 198 -4.91 7.08 19.05
N TYR A 199 -3.75 6.54 18.66
CA TYR A 199 -3.44 5.10 18.71
C TYR A 199 -2.75 4.63 20.01
N GLY A 200 -2.28 5.58 20.83
CA GLY A 200 -1.40 5.27 21.96
C GLY A 200 0.01 4.86 21.53
N ASN A 201 0.90 4.63 22.50
CA ASN A 201 2.30 4.24 22.27
C ASN A 201 2.80 3.18 23.26
N SER A 202 1.88 2.42 23.85
CA SER A 202 2.19 1.39 24.84
C SER A 202 3.10 0.31 24.22
N PRO A 203 4.04 -0.28 25.00
CA PRO A 203 4.77 -1.48 24.56
C PRO A 203 3.85 -2.65 24.20
N GLY A 204 2.63 -2.67 24.74
CA GLY A 204 1.60 -3.66 24.44
C GLY A 204 1.05 -3.56 23.02
N ARG A 205 1.17 -2.40 22.36
CA ARG A 205 0.69 -2.17 21.00
C ARG A 205 1.47 -3.00 19.97
N ARG A 206 1.10 -4.26 19.81
CA ARG A 206 1.71 -5.25 18.92
C ARG A 206 0.81 -6.48 18.84
N LEU A 207 1.18 -7.45 18.03
CA LEU A 207 0.74 -8.83 18.12
C LEU A 207 1.95 -9.66 18.57
N GLU A 208 1.83 -10.36 19.70
CA GLU A 208 2.89 -11.09 20.36
C GLU A 208 2.83 -12.59 20.00
N LEU A 209 3.69 -13.01 19.06
CA LEU A 209 3.71 -14.39 18.61
C LEU A 209 4.30 -15.34 19.68
N PRO A 210 3.98 -16.65 19.62
CA PRO A 210 4.66 -17.66 20.41
C PRO A 210 6.20 -17.61 20.30
N PRO A 211 6.91 -17.95 21.39
CA PRO A 211 6.38 -18.43 22.67
C PRO A 211 5.93 -17.31 23.65
N GLY A 212 5.96 -16.03 23.24
CA GLY A 212 5.65 -14.90 24.12
C GLY A 212 4.17 -14.80 24.48
N SER A 213 3.28 -15.15 23.54
CA SER A 213 1.83 -15.23 23.72
C SER A 213 1.26 -16.34 22.81
N LEU A 214 -0.07 -16.43 22.68
CA LEU A 214 -0.79 -17.39 21.83
C LEU A 214 -1.26 -16.75 20.52
N ASP A 215 -0.75 -15.58 20.17
CA ASP A 215 -1.20 -14.88 18.97
C ASP A 215 -0.73 -15.58 17.71
N THR A 216 -1.60 -15.61 16.71
CA THR A 216 -1.26 -16.15 15.40
C THR A 216 -1.98 -15.36 14.32
N PHE A 217 -1.44 -15.38 13.11
CA PHE A 217 -2.18 -14.93 11.94
C PHE A 217 -1.82 -15.77 10.72
N GLU A 218 -2.72 -15.83 9.75
CA GLU A 218 -2.52 -16.52 8.48
C GLU A 218 -3.00 -15.63 7.33
N ILE A 219 -2.12 -15.39 6.36
CA ILE A 219 -2.51 -14.77 5.08
C ILE A 219 -2.84 -15.91 4.12
N SER A 220 -4.09 -15.98 3.68
CA SER A 220 -4.57 -16.93 2.68
C SER A 220 -3.72 -16.95 1.40
N ALA A 221 -3.73 -18.09 0.70
CA ALA A 221 -2.95 -18.28 -0.52
C ALA A 221 -3.32 -17.31 -1.65
N ASP A 222 -4.58 -16.89 -1.75
CA ASP A 222 -5.05 -15.88 -2.71
C ASP A 222 -4.81 -14.43 -2.25
N ARG A 223 -4.30 -14.25 -1.02
CA ARG A 223 -4.05 -12.97 -0.35
C ARG A 223 -5.31 -12.15 -0.11
N MET A 224 -6.50 -12.75 -0.15
CA MET A 224 -7.74 -11.99 0.02
C MET A 224 -8.25 -12.05 1.45
N ARG A 225 -7.81 -13.04 2.22
CA ARG A 225 -8.23 -13.28 3.61
C ARG A 225 -7.06 -13.26 4.58
N LEU A 226 -7.27 -12.65 5.74
CA LEU A 226 -6.42 -12.77 6.91
C LEU A 226 -7.23 -13.44 8.03
N ASP A 227 -6.76 -14.58 8.53
CA ASP A 227 -7.24 -15.21 9.77
C ASP A 227 -6.30 -14.81 10.91
N PHE A 228 -6.82 -14.61 12.11
CA PHE A 228 -6.00 -14.25 13.28
C PHE A 228 -6.60 -14.75 14.58
N THR A 229 -5.73 -15.00 15.54
CA THR A 229 -6.06 -15.27 16.94
C THR A 229 -5.25 -14.32 17.80
N LEU A 230 -5.91 -13.60 18.71
CA LEU A 230 -5.29 -12.61 19.59
C LEU A 230 -5.52 -13.00 21.06
N LYS A 231 -4.44 -12.94 21.83
CA LYS A 231 -4.36 -13.27 23.24
C LYS A 231 -3.98 -12.02 24.02
N PHE A 232 -5.02 -11.33 24.49
CA PHE A 232 -4.93 -10.06 25.20
C PHE A 232 -5.47 -10.16 26.64
N GLY A 233 -5.23 -9.10 27.42
CA GLY A 233 -5.57 -9.01 28.83
C GLY A 233 -5.33 -7.59 29.32
N ALA A 234 -4.47 -7.41 30.32
CA ALA A 234 -4.09 -6.07 30.81
C ALA A 234 -3.31 -5.20 29.78
N ALA A 235 -2.99 -5.76 28.62
CA ALA A 235 -2.49 -5.05 27.44
C ALA A 235 -3.45 -5.30 26.27
N TYR A 236 -3.40 -4.42 25.27
CA TYR A 236 -4.14 -4.53 24.04
C TYR A 236 -3.24 -5.06 22.92
N ASP A 237 -3.81 -5.86 22.02
CA ASP A 237 -3.13 -6.35 20.83
C ASP A 237 -3.68 -5.67 19.59
N GLU A 238 -2.81 -5.49 18.60
CA GLU A 238 -3.18 -4.91 17.31
C GLU A 238 -2.51 -5.64 16.15
N ILE A 239 -3.18 -5.62 15.00
CA ILE A 239 -2.59 -5.95 13.71
C ILE A 239 -3.04 -4.92 12.68
N ARG A 240 -2.06 -4.31 11.98
CA ARG A 240 -2.32 -3.42 10.85
C ARG A 240 -2.10 -4.17 9.56
N ILE A 241 -3.12 -4.20 8.71
CA ILE A 241 -3.14 -4.90 7.44
C ILE A 241 -3.01 -3.88 6.32
N VAL A 242 -2.09 -4.12 5.38
CA VAL A 242 -1.88 -3.25 4.21
C VAL A 242 -2.32 -3.98 2.96
N THR A 243 -3.24 -3.39 2.19
CA THR A 243 -3.75 -3.95 0.93
C THR A 243 -3.39 -3.07 -0.26
N ALA A 244 -3.44 -3.65 -1.45
CA ALA A 244 -3.38 -2.90 -2.70
C ALA A 244 -4.64 -2.03 -2.87
N VAL A 245 -4.55 -1.02 -3.74
CA VAL A 245 -5.73 -0.32 -4.26
C VAL A 245 -6.15 -1.02 -5.55
N VAL A 246 -7.41 -1.46 -5.63
CA VAL A 246 -7.98 -2.02 -6.86
C VAL A 246 -8.51 -0.86 -7.71
N PRO A 247 -7.99 -0.63 -8.93
CA PRO A 247 -8.60 0.34 -9.83
C PRO A 247 -10.03 -0.11 -10.15
N GLU A 248 -11.02 0.78 -10.08
CA GLU A 248 -12.38 0.43 -10.45
C GLU A 248 -12.39 -0.24 -11.84
N PRO A 249 -13.10 -1.38 -11.99
CA PRO A 249 -13.33 -1.97 -13.31
C PRO A 249 -13.81 -0.87 -14.25
N GLY A 250 -13.27 -0.83 -15.48
CA GLY A 250 -13.38 0.27 -16.46
C GLY A 250 -14.79 0.65 -16.96
N SER A 251 -15.82 0.62 -16.10
CA SER A 251 -17.15 1.19 -16.26
C SER A 251 -17.12 2.62 -16.82
N LEU A 252 -16.10 3.41 -16.47
CA LEU A 252 -15.85 4.74 -17.04
C LEU A 252 -15.41 4.70 -18.52
N ALA A 253 -14.67 3.66 -18.93
CA ALA A 253 -14.37 3.43 -20.34
C ALA A 253 -15.64 3.09 -21.14
N LEU A 254 -16.58 2.35 -20.54
CA LEU A 254 -17.87 2.03 -21.17
C LEU A 254 -18.80 3.25 -21.27
N LEU A 255 -18.83 4.12 -20.26
CA LEU A 255 -19.62 5.36 -20.30
C LEU A 255 -19.09 6.34 -21.36
N SER A 256 -17.76 6.44 -21.52
CA SER A 256 -17.15 7.29 -22.57
C SER A 256 -17.42 6.76 -23.99
N LEU A 257 -17.45 5.44 -24.19
CA LEU A 257 -17.85 4.81 -25.46
C LEU A 257 -19.34 5.04 -25.79
N MET A 258 -20.24 5.00 -24.81
CA MET A 258 -21.66 5.30 -25.04
C MET A 258 -21.92 6.79 -25.30
N GLY A 259 -21.19 7.70 -24.64
CA GLY A 259 -21.26 9.14 -24.92
C GLY A 259 -20.87 9.49 -26.36
N LEU A 260 -19.80 8.86 -26.88
CA LEU A 260 -19.31 9.10 -28.25
C LEU A 260 -20.24 8.55 -29.33
N THR A 261 -20.90 7.41 -29.08
CA THR A 261 -21.88 6.83 -30.02
C THR A 261 -23.20 7.61 -30.03
N GLY A 262 -23.67 8.09 -28.87
CA GLY A 262 -24.86 8.94 -28.76
C GLY A 262 -24.70 10.30 -29.44
N ALA A 263 -23.53 10.95 -29.29
CA ALA A 263 -23.25 12.25 -29.92
C ALA A 263 -23.19 12.18 -31.46
N ARG A 264 -22.77 11.04 -32.02
CA ARG A 264 -22.69 10.84 -33.48
C ARG A 264 -24.07 10.71 -34.13
N ARG A 265 -25.08 10.24 -33.38
CA ARG A 265 -26.45 10.06 -33.88
C ARG A 265 -27.26 11.36 -33.94
N ARG A 266 -26.91 12.37 -33.13
CA ARG A 266 -27.59 13.68 -33.13
C ARG A 266 -27.16 14.64 -34.25
N ARG A 267 -26.11 14.33 -35.02
CA ARG A 267 -25.64 15.17 -36.15
C ARG A 267 -26.28 14.82 -37.50
N ARG A 268 -27.33 13.98 -37.53
CA ARG A 268 -27.99 13.52 -38.77
C ARG A 268 -29.52 13.66 -38.75
N ALA A 269 -30.07 14.47 -37.85
CA ALA A 269 -31.49 14.83 -37.85
C ALA A 269 -31.62 16.33 -38.16
#